data_AF-A0A958BCM4-F1
#
_entry.id   AF-A0A958BCM4-F1
#
_cell.length_a   1.000
_cell.length_b   1.000
_cell.length_c   1.000
_cell.angle_alpha   90.00
_cell.angle_beta   90.00
_cell.angle_gamma   90.00
#
_symmetry.space_group_name_H-M   'P 1'
#
loop_
_entity.id
_entity.type
_entity.pdbx_description
1 polymer ?
#
loop_
_entity_poly.entity_id
_entity_poly.type
_entity_poly.pdbx_seq_one_letter_code
_entity_poly.pdbx_strand_id
1 'polypeptide(L)'
;MEAEAAASAWPRLATAAAELLEAIEADRGRLLELDVALRQRLLSAAGRVARPTFEDRKRLAKARRRKGRDKRRAEDEAKLEQTGIRLARAEAVFQTPFRPAPKALPLYRGSSEPAEQVEDARNCYVCKADYHRLHFFYDQLCPSCAERNWEKRFQTADLAGRTALVTGARVKIGFQAAIKLLRAGSRVIVLTRFPRDAARRYASEPDFEDWRHRLAIYGIDLRHTPSVETLCRHLLAEEQRLDFLINNACQTVRRPAGFYQHLLDAEAGPVAQLPAAERELVADYEAFRGGRLRELLPDDGSETAALRAAPSSVLEQATGLVHAAALSQLPLTEEDLERDPSVFPDGRLDADLQQVDLRDKNSWRLSLAEVPAVELLEVHLVNAVAPFILNARLKPLMTRIPSRDKHIVNVSAMEGQFYRAFKTDKHPHTNMAKAALNMLTRTSALDYVKSGIHMNAVDTGWVTDEDPAAIAERKREEHRFHPPLDIVDGAARILDPIFHGLNTGEHAWGLFLKDYAVADW
;
A
#
# COMPACT_ATOMS: atom_id res chain seq x y z
N MET A 1 -17.95 -2.59 36.29
CA MET A 1 -18.87 -3.15 37.30
C MET A 1 -19.62 -2.09 38.12
N GLU A 2 -18.98 -1.09 38.73
CA GLU A 2 -19.73 -0.06 39.51
C GLU A 2 -20.58 0.89 38.64
N ALA A 3 -20.14 1.23 37.43
CA ALA A 3 -20.90 2.09 36.51
C ALA A 3 -22.16 1.40 35.92
N GLU A 4 -22.13 0.08 35.75
CA GLU A 4 -23.27 -0.72 35.26
C GLU A 4 -24.34 -0.93 36.33
N ALA A 5 -23.92 -1.08 37.60
CA ALA A 5 -24.85 -1.16 38.74
C ALA A 5 -25.60 0.18 38.94
N ALA A 6 -24.94 1.33 38.73
CA ALA A 6 -25.53 2.66 38.87
C ALA A 6 -26.56 3.00 37.77
N ALA A 7 -26.34 2.54 36.53
CA ALA A 7 -27.26 2.79 35.41
C ALA A 7 -28.63 2.10 35.59
N SER A 8 -28.67 0.93 36.26
CA SER A 8 -29.91 0.18 36.56
C SER A 8 -30.72 0.76 37.73
N ALA A 9 -30.07 1.53 38.62
CA ALA A 9 -30.71 2.14 39.80
C ALA A 9 -31.34 3.52 39.50
N TRP A 10 -30.85 4.25 38.50
CA TRP A 10 -31.30 5.63 38.22
C TRP A 10 -32.80 5.76 37.92
N PRO A 11 -33.42 4.93 37.07
CA PRO A 11 -34.86 5.00 36.85
C PRO A 11 -35.65 4.74 38.14
N ARG A 12 -35.24 3.77 38.97
CA ARG A 12 -35.90 3.44 40.25
C ARG A 12 -35.78 4.57 41.26
N LEU A 13 -34.60 5.17 41.38
CA LEU A 13 -34.38 6.34 42.24
C LEU A 13 -35.17 7.56 41.77
N ALA A 14 -35.28 7.76 40.46
CA ALA A 14 -36.09 8.83 39.88
C ALA A 14 -37.59 8.61 40.16
N THR A 15 -38.09 7.38 40.04
CA THR A 15 -39.46 7.01 40.42
C THR A 15 -39.71 7.27 41.90
N ALA A 16 -38.86 6.77 42.80
CA ALA A 16 -39.01 6.99 44.24
C ALA A 16 -38.93 8.48 44.63
N ALA A 17 -38.09 9.26 43.95
CA ALA A 17 -38.02 10.71 44.15
C ALA A 17 -39.28 11.43 43.67
N ALA A 18 -39.87 11.00 42.55
CA ALA A 18 -41.14 11.53 42.06
C ALA A 18 -42.29 11.22 43.04
N GLU A 19 -42.42 9.96 43.46
CA GLU A 19 -43.42 9.52 44.45
C GLU A 19 -43.31 10.27 45.78
N LEU A 20 -42.08 10.52 46.26
CA LEU A 20 -41.85 11.32 47.46
C LEU A 20 -42.33 12.77 47.29
N LEU A 21 -42.03 13.40 46.14
CA LEU A 21 -42.44 14.77 45.86
C LEU A 21 -43.97 14.88 45.70
N GLU A 22 -44.61 13.90 45.04
CA GLU A 22 -46.07 13.80 44.90
C GLU A 22 -46.75 13.59 46.26
N ALA A 23 -46.18 12.76 47.14
CA ALA A 23 -46.70 12.56 48.51
C ALA A 23 -46.61 13.84 49.36
N ILE A 24 -45.54 14.63 49.21
CA ILE A 24 -45.37 15.94 49.87
C ILE A 24 -46.30 17.00 49.26
N GLU A 25 -46.58 16.92 47.96
CA GLU A 25 -47.55 17.80 47.29
C GLU A 25 -48.98 17.53 47.80
N ALA A 26 -49.35 16.24 47.93
CA ALA A 26 -50.64 15.81 48.45
C ALA A 26 -50.83 16.12 49.95
N ASP A 27 -49.76 16.02 50.75
CA ASP A 27 -49.75 16.38 52.16
C ASP A 27 -48.43 17.08 52.55
N ARG A 28 -48.48 18.41 52.63
CA ARG A 28 -47.34 19.24 53.06
C ARG A 28 -46.91 19.01 54.50
N GLY A 29 -47.78 18.44 55.35
CA GLY A 29 -47.48 18.14 56.75
C GLY A 29 -46.31 17.17 56.91
N ARG A 30 -46.11 16.28 55.93
CA ARG A 30 -44.99 15.32 55.88
C ARG A 30 -43.60 15.97 55.93
N LEU A 31 -43.48 17.24 55.55
CA LEU A 31 -42.21 17.97 55.68
C LEU A 31 -41.81 18.21 57.15
N LEU A 32 -42.76 18.14 58.10
CA LEU A 32 -42.49 18.29 59.52
C LEU A 32 -41.94 17.01 60.15
N GLU A 33 -42.09 15.86 59.49
CA GLU A 33 -41.54 14.56 59.91
C GLU A 33 -40.04 14.44 59.60
N LEU A 34 -39.53 15.27 58.68
CA LEU A 34 -38.12 15.34 58.32
C LEU A 34 -37.37 16.28 59.26
N ASP A 35 -36.11 15.95 59.57
CA ASP A 35 -35.23 16.89 60.27
C ASP A 35 -35.01 18.17 59.44
N VAL A 36 -34.66 19.26 60.13
CA VAL A 36 -34.54 20.59 59.52
C VAL A 36 -33.52 20.62 58.37
N ALA A 37 -32.41 19.90 58.51
CA ALA A 37 -31.33 19.89 57.53
C ALA A 37 -31.74 19.14 56.25
N LEU A 38 -32.35 17.96 56.41
CA LEU A 38 -32.85 17.14 55.30
C LEU A 38 -33.98 17.85 54.56
N ARG A 39 -34.92 18.48 55.27
CA ARG A 39 -35.98 19.30 54.69
C ARG A 39 -35.43 20.43 53.83
N GLN A 40 -34.48 21.20 54.35
CA GLN A 40 -33.86 22.30 53.60
C GLN A 40 -33.13 21.80 52.36
N ARG A 41 -32.39 20.69 52.48
CA ARG A 41 -31.68 20.08 51.35
C ARG A 41 -32.64 19.58 50.27
N LEU A 42 -33.71 18.88 50.64
CA LEU A 42 -34.72 18.35 49.73
C LEU A 42 -35.41 19.48 48.94
N LEU A 43 -35.95 20.48 49.62
CA LEU A 43 -36.67 21.60 48.98
C LEU A 43 -35.74 22.44 48.09
N SER A 44 -34.51 22.71 48.55
CA SER A 44 -33.52 23.45 47.77
C SER A 44 -33.10 22.68 46.51
N ALA A 45 -32.92 21.36 46.62
CA ALA A 45 -32.59 20.52 45.47
C ALA A 45 -33.75 20.44 44.47
N ALA A 46 -34.97 20.18 44.96
CA ALA A 46 -36.18 20.14 44.12
C ALA A 46 -36.40 21.47 43.39
N GLY A 47 -36.24 22.60 44.08
CA GLY A 47 -36.35 23.94 43.49
C GLY A 47 -35.31 24.21 42.39
N ARG A 48 -34.05 23.84 42.61
CA ARG A 48 -32.98 23.97 41.60
C ARG A 48 -33.21 23.07 40.38
N VAL A 49 -33.72 21.86 40.57
CA VAL A 49 -34.04 20.93 39.47
C VAL A 49 -35.26 21.42 38.68
N ALA A 50 -36.32 21.89 39.35
CA ALA A 50 -37.52 22.41 38.71
C ALA A 50 -37.28 23.73 37.96
N ARG A 51 -36.37 24.57 38.45
CA ARG A 51 -36.02 25.87 37.86
C ARG A 51 -34.52 25.94 37.54
N PRO A 52 -34.06 25.22 36.50
CA PRO A 52 -32.65 25.21 36.12
C PRO A 52 -32.21 26.60 35.65
N THR A 53 -30.97 26.95 35.97
CA THR A 53 -30.35 28.21 35.56
C THR A 53 -30.18 28.26 34.03
N PHE A 54 -29.87 29.44 33.48
CA PHE A 54 -29.51 29.56 32.05
C PHE A 54 -28.33 28.66 31.67
N GLU A 55 -27.31 28.56 32.55
CA GLU A 55 -26.14 27.71 32.32
C GLU A 55 -26.48 26.22 32.31
N ASP A 56 -27.37 25.76 33.19
CA ASP A 56 -27.82 24.37 33.24
C ASP A 56 -28.59 23.99 31.97
N ARG A 57 -29.49 24.87 31.50
CA ARG A 57 -30.23 24.66 30.24
C ARG A 57 -29.27 24.62 29.05
N LYS A 58 -28.28 25.51 29.00
CA LYS A 58 -27.23 25.53 27.96
C LYS A 58 -26.41 24.24 27.99
N ARG A 59 -26.04 23.75 29.18
CA ARG A 59 -25.30 22.49 29.37
C ARG A 59 -26.10 21.28 28.90
N LEU A 60 -27.38 21.20 29.27
CA LEU A 60 -28.28 20.13 28.83
C LEU A 60 -28.52 20.15 27.32
N ALA A 61 -28.74 21.34 26.73
CA ALA A 61 -28.88 21.48 25.28
C ALA A 61 -27.61 21.03 24.54
N LYS A 62 -26.42 21.40 25.05
CA LYS A 62 -25.13 20.95 24.52
C LYS A 62 -24.96 19.43 24.65
N ALA A 63 -25.33 18.86 25.79
CA ALA A 63 -25.29 17.40 26.02
C ALA A 63 -26.24 16.65 25.09
N ARG A 64 -27.47 17.15 24.89
CA ARG A 64 -28.45 16.56 23.95
C ARG A 64 -27.96 16.62 22.51
N ARG A 65 -27.40 17.76 22.06
CA ARG A 65 -26.80 17.91 20.73
C ARG A 65 -25.63 16.95 20.53
N ARG A 66 -24.76 16.83 21.54
CA ARG A 66 -23.66 15.86 21.54
C ARG A 66 -24.18 14.44 21.41
N LYS A 67 -25.13 14.02 22.25
CA LYS A 67 -25.74 12.68 22.19
C LYS A 67 -26.38 12.38 20.84
N GLY A 68 -27.08 13.35 20.24
CA GLY A 68 -27.65 13.20 18.90
C GLY A 68 -26.59 13.04 17.81
N ARG A 69 -25.55 13.87 17.84
CA ARG A 69 -24.42 13.76 16.90
C ARG A 69 -23.67 12.44 17.05
N ASP A 70 -23.40 12.03 18.29
CA ASP A 70 -22.68 10.78 18.57
C ASP A 70 -23.50 9.56 18.11
N LYS A 71 -24.84 9.61 18.23
CA LYS A 71 -25.75 8.60 17.68
C LYS A 71 -25.65 8.54 16.15
N ARG A 72 -25.83 9.67 15.44
CA ARG A 72 -25.74 9.72 13.97
C ARG A 72 -24.39 9.23 13.46
N ARG A 73 -23.32 9.66 14.11
CA ARG A 73 -21.94 9.27 13.81
C ARG A 73 -21.73 7.75 13.95
N ALA A 74 -22.39 7.10 14.91
CA ALA A 74 -22.34 5.66 15.09
C ALA A 74 -23.18 4.91 14.05
N GLU A 75 -24.36 5.43 13.70
CA GLU A 75 -25.21 4.88 12.63
C GLU A 75 -24.51 4.97 11.26
N ASP A 76 -23.86 6.10 10.96
CA ASP A 76 -23.06 6.26 9.76
C ASP A 76 -21.85 5.31 9.75
N GLU A 77 -21.16 5.14 10.87
CA GLU A 77 -20.04 4.20 10.97
C GLU A 77 -20.48 2.76 10.66
N ALA A 78 -21.62 2.34 11.21
CA ALA A 78 -22.17 1.00 10.97
C ALA A 78 -22.49 0.75 9.49
N LYS A 79 -22.82 1.79 8.71
CA LYS A 79 -23.00 1.69 7.26
C LYS A 79 -21.67 1.60 6.52
N LEU A 80 -20.65 2.37 6.95
CA LEU A 80 -19.33 2.35 6.33
C LEU A 80 -18.65 0.98 6.49
N GLU A 81 -18.78 0.34 7.66
CA GLU A 81 -18.23 -1.01 7.93
C GLU A 81 -18.79 -2.10 7.00
N GLN A 82 -19.93 -1.84 6.34
CA GLN A 82 -20.52 -2.78 5.38
C GLN A 82 -19.98 -2.60 3.96
N THR A 83 -19.17 -1.57 3.70
CA THR A 83 -18.60 -1.34 2.37
C THR A 83 -17.53 -2.36 2.04
N GLY A 84 -17.44 -2.73 0.76
CA GLY A 84 -16.51 -3.75 0.27
C GLY A 84 -15.05 -3.50 0.68
N ILE A 85 -14.54 -2.27 0.57
CA ILE A 85 -13.15 -1.97 0.93
C ILE A 85 -12.86 -2.22 2.42
N ARG A 86 -13.82 -1.97 3.32
CA ARG A 86 -13.65 -2.25 4.75
C ARG A 86 -13.74 -3.74 5.04
N LEU A 87 -14.69 -4.43 4.41
CA LEU A 87 -14.79 -5.89 4.47
C LEU A 87 -13.50 -6.56 4.00
N ALA A 88 -12.93 -6.13 2.87
CA ALA A 88 -11.64 -6.65 2.37
C ALA A 88 -10.47 -6.39 3.32
N ARG A 89 -10.48 -5.27 4.06
CA ARG A 89 -9.45 -4.94 5.06
C ARG A 89 -9.59 -5.76 6.34
N ALA A 90 -10.79 -6.26 6.64
CA ALA A 90 -11.04 -7.12 7.80
C ALA A 90 -10.59 -8.57 7.58
N GLU A 91 -10.32 -8.97 6.34
CA GLU A 91 -9.76 -10.29 6.03
C GLU A 91 -8.37 -10.48 6.65
N ALA A 92 -8.12 -11.66 7.19
CA ALA A 92 -6.85 -11.98 7.84
C ALA A 92 -5.67 -12.02 6.85
N VAL A 93 -5.93 -12.42 5.60
CA VAL A 93 -4.97 -12.46 4.51
C VAL A 93 -5.61 -11.82 3.29
N PHE A 94 -4.92 -10.84 2.71
CA PHE A 94 -5.37 -10.14 1.52
C PHE A 94 -5.59 -11.14 0.36
N GLN A 95 -6.78 -11.10 -0.24
CA GLN A 95 -7.15 -11.96 -1.35
C GLN A 95 -6.99 -11.23 -2.68
N THR A 96 -6.20 -11.78 -3.59
CA THR A 96 -6.08 -11.27 -4.96
C THR A 96 -7.43 -11.37 -5.69
N PRO A 97 -8.00 -10.26 -6.19
CA PRO A 97 -9.26 -10.30 -6.92
C PRO A 97 -9.20 -11.18 -8.17
N PHE A 98 -10.10 -12.16 -8.29
CA PHE A 98 -10.23 -13.02 -9.47
C PHE A 98 -11.42 -12.61 -10.36
N ARG A 99 -11.37 -12.89 -11.68
CA ARG A 99 -12.48 -12.67 -12.61
C ARG A 99 -12.81 -13.95 -13.42
N PRO A 100 -14.09 -14.39 -13.47
CA PRO A 100 -15.25 -13.78 -12.82
C PRO A 100 -15.17 -13.96 -11.30
N ALA A 101 -15.40 -12.86 -10.56
CA ALA A 101 -15.45 -12.91 -9.11
C ALA A 101 -16.58 -13.87 -8.69
N PRO A 102 -16.39 -14.71 -7.66
CA PRO A 102 -17.49 -15.50 -7.12
C PRO A 102 -18.61 -14.55 -6.70
N LYS A 103 -19.82 -14.70 -7.28
CA LYS A 103 -21.02 -13.94 -6.87
C LYS A 103 -21.34 -14.08 -5.37
N ALA A 104 -20.71 -15.05 -4.70
CA ALA A 104 -20.90 -15.38 -3.30
C ALA A 104 -20.06 -14.51 -2.32
N LEU A 105 -19.08 -13.73 -2.80
CA LEU A 105 -18.27 -12.90 -1.92
C LEU A 105 -19.00 -11.57 -1.60
N PRO A 106 -19.14 -11.20 -0.30
CA PRO A 106 -19.78 -9.93 0.10
C PRO A 106 -19.14 -8.70 -0.57
N LEU A 107 -17.84 -8.81 -0.90
CA LEU A 107 -17.04 -7.79 -1.58
C LEU A 107 -17.58 -7.39 -2.96
N TYR A 108 -18.34 -8.28 -3.61
CA TYR A 108 -18.83 -8.13 -4.98
C TYR A 108 -20.37 -8.09 -5.05
N ARG A 109 -21.04 -7.67 -3.97
CA ARG A 109 -22.48 -7.35 -4.04
C ARG A 109 -22.70 -6.41 -5.22
N GLY A 110 -23.55 -6.83 -6.16
CA GLY A 110 -23.81 -6.05 -7.37
C GLY A 110 -24.44 -4.69 -7.05
N SER A 111 -24.36 -3.76 -8.00
CA SER A 111 -24.97 -2.42 -7.94
C SER A 111 -26.52 -2.40 -7.80
N SER A 112 -27.16 -3.56 -7.67
CA SER A 112 -28.61 -3.74 -7.58
C SER A 112 -29.19 -3.53 -6.17
N GLU A 113 -28.36 -3.54 -5.11
CA GLU A 113 -28.83 -3.14 -3.77
C GLU A 113 -28.91 -1.61 -3.66
N PRO A 114 -29.94 -1.05 -2.97
CA PRO A 114 -30.05 0.39 -2.80
C PRO A 114 -28.83 0.91 -2.05
N ALA A 115 -28.14 1.87 -2.66
CA ALA A 115 -26.94 2.46 -2.10
C ALA A 115 -27.25 3.09 -0.74
N GLU A 116 -26.54 2.63 0.30
CA GLU A 116 -26.58 3.20 1.64
C GLU A 116 -26.25 4.69 1.62
N GLN A 117 -26.84 5.45 2.54
CA GLN A 117 -26.61 6.88 2.67
C GLN A 117 -26.23 7.23 4.10
N VAL A 118 -25.18 8.04 4.26
CA VAL A 118 -24.78 8.60 5.55
C VAL A 118 -25.48 9.94 5.80
N GLU A 119 -25.80 10.21 7.06
CA GLU A 119 -26.44 11.47 7.47
C GLU A 119 -25.45 12.64 7.39
N ASP A 120 -24.23 12.46 7.88
CA ASP A 120 -23.18 13.47 7.79
C ASP A 120 -22.45 13.38 6.44
N ALA A 121 -22.32 14.51 5.74
CA ALA A 121 -21.65 14.57 4.44
C ALA A 121 -20.17 14.15 4.58
N ARG A 122 -19.68 13.39 3.58
CA ARG A 122 -18.28 12.97 3.48
C ARG A 122 -17.61 13.70 2.33
N ASN A 123 -16.29 13.89 2.42
CA ASN A 123 -15.50 14.52 1.36
C ASN A 123 -14.82 13.45 0.48
N CYS A 124 -14.98 13.54 -0.83
CA CYS A 124 -14.41 12.56 -1.76
C CYS A 124 -12.88 12.65 -1.79
N TYR A 125 -12.17 11.53 -1.64
CA TYR A 125 -10.71 11.49 -1.69
C TYR A 125 -10.14 12.01 -3.02
N VAL A 126 -10.81 11.76 -4.15
CA VAL A 126 -10.35 12.16 -5.49
C VAL A 126 -10.72 13.61 -5.79
N CYS A 127 -12.02 13.91 -5.96
CA CYS A 127 -12.48 15.22 -6.45
C CYS A 127 -12.75 16.26 -5.36
N LYS A 128 -12.66 15.88 -4.08
CA LYS A 128 -12.94 16.76 -2.91
C LYS A 128 -14.38 17.30 -2.85
N ALA A 129 -15.31 16.74 -3.62
CA ALA A 129 -16.73 17.06 -3.51
C ALA A 129 -17.36 16.36 -2.31
N ASP A 130 -18.34 17.01 -1.70
CA ASP A 130 -19.12 16.42 -0.62
C ASP A 130 -20.19 15.45 -1.15
N TYR A 131 -20.43 14.36 -0.44
CA TYR A 131 -21.39 13.33 -0.82
C TYR A 131 -21.97 12.59 0.40
N HIS A 132 -23.18 12.06 0.24
CA HIS A 132 -23.87 11.27 1.26
C HIS A 132 -24.09 9.81 0.83
N ARG A 133 -24.27 9.57 -0.47
CA ARG A 133 -24.52 8.24 -1.02
C ARG A 133 -23.23 7.46 -1.11
N LEU A 134 -23.18 6.30 -0.47
CA LEU A 134 -22.04 5.39 -0.50
C LEU A 134 -22.04 4.54 -1.77
N HIS A 135 -20.85 4.21 -2.26
CA HIS A 135 -20.67 3.13 -3.23
C HIS A 135 -20.59 1.80 -2.48
N PHE A 136 -21.06 0.70 -3.08
CA PHE A 136 -21.07 -0.61 -2.41
C PHE A 136 -19.65 -1.04 -1.96
N PHE A 137 -18.63 -0.65 -2.72
CA PHE A 137 -17.23 -0.95 -2.41
C PHE A 137 -16.48 0.17 -1.69
N TYR A 138 -16.64 1.44 -2.11
CA TYR A 138 -15.78 2.54 -1.64
C TYR A 138 -16.55 3.46 -0.69
N ASP A 139 -15.95 3.74 0.47
CA ASP A 139 -16.54 4.55 1.55
C ASP A 139 -15.92 5.95 1.69
N GLN A 140 -14.89 6.23 0.88
CA GLN A 140 -14.15 7.50 0.82
C GLN A 140 -14.17 8.13 -0.58
N LEU A 141 -14.97 7.62 -1.51
CA LEU A 141 -15.15 8.14 -2.87
C LEU A 141 -16.62 8.48 -3.11
N CYS A 142 -16.89 9.65 -3.72
CA CYS A 142 -18.24 9.95 -4.19
C CYS A 142 -18.65 8.95 -5.30
N PRO A 143 -19.95 8.76 -5.56
CA PRO A 143 -20.43 7.71 -6.48
C PRO A 143 -19.77 7.71 -7.87
N SER A 144 -19.54 8.89 -8.48
CA SER A 144 -18.92 8.97 -9.80
C SER A 144 -17.42 8.61 -9.80
N CYS A 145 -16.67 9.07 -8.80
CA CYS A 145 -15.26 8.69 -8.65
C CYS A 145 -15.14 7.21 -8.28
N ALA A 146 -16.04 6.70 -7.45
CA ALA A 146 -16.09 5.31 -7.04
C ALA A 146 -16.33 4.37 -8.23
N GLU A 147 -17.33 4.66 -9.06
CA GLU A 147 -17.63 3.89 -10.27
C GLU A 147 -16.41 3.86 -11.21
N ARG A 148 -15.80 5.03 -11.47
CA ARG A 148 -14.59 5.10 -12.31
C ARG A 148 -13.43 4.28 -11.74
N ASN A 149 -13.16 4.35 -10.44
CA ASN A 149 -12.11 3.54 -9.82
C ASN A 149 -12.46 2.04 -9.88
N TRP A 150 -13.73 1.69 -9.72
CA TRP A 150 -14.20 0.31 -9.81
C TRP A 150 -14.03 -0.26 -11.23
N GLU A 151 -14.41 0.47 -12.27
CA GLU A 151 -14.17 0.10 -13.66
C GLU A 151 -12.68 -0.09 -13.93
N LYS A 152 -11.85 0.86 -13.49
CA LYS A 152 -10.39 0.82 -13.64
C LYS A 152 -9.76 -0.34 -12.89
N ARG A 153 -10.29 -0.71 -11.72
CA ARG A 153 -9.85 -1.86 -10.92
C ARG A 153 -9.86 -3.16 -11.72
N PHE A 154 -10.78 -3.32 -12.67
CA PHE A 154 -10.89 -4.50 -13.54
C PHE A 154 -10.58 -4.24 -15.01
N GLN A 155 -10.00 -3.08 -15.32
CA GLN A 155 -9.56 -2.76 -16.67
C GLN A 155 -8.50 -3.77 -17.13
N THR A 156 -8.60 -4.16 -18.39
CA THR A 156 -7.69 -5.08 -19.06
C THR A 156 -7.59 -4.70 -20.54
N ALA A 157 -6.67 -5.33 -21.27
CA ALA A 157 -6.52 -5.29 -22.72
C ALA A 157 -5.91 -6.61 -23.18
N ASP A 158 -6.01 -6.97 -24.45
CA ASP A 158 -5.29 -8.14 -24.98
C ASP A 158 -3.79 -7.83 -25.09
N LEU A 159 -3.00 -8.50 -24.24
CA LEU A 159 -1.54 -8.40 -24.20
C LEU A 159 -0.85 -9.67 -24.70
N ALA A 160 -1.55 -10.54 -25.44
CA ALA A 160 -0.95 -11.74 -26.01
C ALA A 160 0.31 -11.40 -26.83
N GLY A 161 1.40 -12.14 -26.58
CA GLY A 161 2.68 -11.95 -27.25
C GLY A 161 3.47 -10.69 -26.83
N ARG A 162 3.01 -9.94 -25.82
CA ARG A 162 3.72 -8.81 -25.23
C ARG A 162 4.56 -9.25 -24.04
N THR A 163 5.70 -8.58 -23.82
CA THR A 163 6.57 -8.83 -22.66
C THR A 163 6.63 -7.62 -21.75
N ALA A 164 6.43 -7.84 -20.44
CA ALA A 164 6.54 -6.83 -19.41
C ALA A 164 7.65 -7.16 -18.39
N LEU A 165 8.33 -6.14 -17.90
CA LEU A 165 9.25 -6.22 -16.75
C LEU A 165 8.69 -5.41 -15.59
N VAL A 166 8.51 -6.02 -14.43
CA VAL A 166 7.95 -5.37 -13.23
C VAL A 166 8.93 -5.46 -12.06
N THR A 167 9.35 -4.33 -11.52
CA THR A 167 10.25 -4.29 -10.36
C THR A 167 9.49 -4.27 -9.03
N GLY A 168 10.04 -4.92 -8.00
CA GLY A 168 9.40 -4.95 -6.68
C GLY A 168 8.09 -5.74 -6.66
N ALA A 169 7.99 -6.81 -7.46
CA ALA A 169 6.77 -7.55 -7.71
C ALA A 169 6.64 -8.86 -6.90
N ARG A 170 7.22 -8.90 -5.68
CA ARG A 170 6.99 -10.01 -4.73
C ARG A 170 5.68 -9.86 -3.97
N VAL A 171 5.29 -8.63 -3.64
CA VAL A 171 4.15 -8.30 -2.77
C VAL A 171 3.46 -7.01 -3.19
N LYS A 172 2.32 -6.70 -2.57
CA LYS A 172 1.61 -5.42 -2.68
C LYS A 172 1.34 -5.03 -4.15
N ILE A 173 1.46 -3.74 -4.49
CA ILE A 173 1.14 -3.17 -5.81
C ILE A 173 1.87 -3.89 -6.94
N GLY A 174 3.18 -4.16 -6.79
CA GLY A 174 3.97 -4.81 -7.83
C GLY A 174 3.48 -6.21 -8.15
N PHE A 175 3.14 -6.99 -7.12
CA PHE A 175 2.55 -8.32 -7.29
C PHE A 175 1.20 -8.25 -8.02
N GLN A 176 0.31 -7.36 -7.57
CA GLN A 176 -1.00 -7.17 -8.21
C GLN A 176 -0.89 -6.67 -9.65
N ALA A 177 0.10 -5.83 -9.96
CA ALA A 177 0.36 -5.37 -11.33
C ALA A 177 0.85 -6.51 -12.23
N ALA A 178 1.78 -7.35 -11.74
CA ALA A 178 2.23 -8.52 -12.48
C ALA A 178 1.07 -9.50 -12.74
N ILE A 179 0.23 -9.79 -11.74
CA ILE A 179 -0.97 -10.63 -11.90
C ILE A 179 -1.91 -10.06 -12.97
N LYS A 180 -2.16 -8.75 -12.98
CA LYS A 180 -3.01 -8.11 -13.99
C LYS A 180 -2.44 -8.26 -15.41
N LEU A 181 -1.14 -8.10 -15.58
CA LEU A 181 -0.46 -8.27 -16.87
C LEU A 181 -0.47 -9.75 -17.33
N LEU A 182 -0.25 -10.69 -16.42
CA LEU A 182 -0.33 -12.14 -16.69
C LEU A 182 -1.75 -12.54 -17.12
N ARG A 183 -2.77 -12.11 -16.39
CA ARG A 183 -4.19 -12.37 -16.72
C ARG A 183 -4.64 -11.69 -18.01
N ALA A 184 -3.96 -10.62 -18.42
CA ALA A 184 -4.18 -9.94 -19.70
C ALA A 184 -3.44 -10.60 -20.89
N GLY A 185 -2.65 -11.65 -20.68
CA GLY A 185 -1.98 -12.41 -21.76
C GLY A 185 -0.49 -12.13 -21.96
N SER A 186 0.12 -11.23 -21.17
CA SER A 186 1.55 -10.87 -21.31
C SER A 186 2.50 -11.95 -20.73
N ARG A 187 3.70 -12.09 -21.30
CA ARG A 187 4.87 -12.63 -20.59
C ARG A 187 5.32 -11.59 -19.56
N VAL A 188 5.53 -11.99 -18.32
CA VAL A 188 5.93 -11.08 -17.24
C VAL A 188 7.22 -11.56 -16.59
N ILE A 189 8.21 -10.68 -16.55
CA ILE A 189 9.46 -10.85 -15.84
C ILE A 189 9.36 -10.05 -14.54
N VAL A 190 9.50 -10.72 -13.40
CA VAL A 190 9.38 -10.12 -12.07
C VAL A 190 10.76 -9.98 -11.44
N LEU A 191 11.06 -8.78 -10.93
CA LEU A 191 12.28 -8.50 -10.18
C LEU A 191 11.98 -8.33 -8.69
N THR A 192 12.77 -9.01 -7.83
CA THR A 192 12.63 -8.96 -6.38
C THR A 192 13.94 -9.36 -5.68
N ARG A 193 14.13 -8.95 -4.42
CA ARG A 193 15.25 -9.45 -3.59
C ARG A 193 15.07 -10.91 -3.17
N PHE A 194 13.82 -11.36 -3.04
CA PHE A 194 13.45 -12.70 -2.54
C PHE A 194 12.66 -13.45 -3.63
N PRO A 195 13.36 -14.04 -4.63
CA PRO A 195 12.73 -14.68 -5.78
C PRO A 195 11.99 -15.97 -5.44
N ARG A 196 12.41 -16.74 -4.44
CA ARG A 196 11.75 -18.00 -4.09
C ARG A 196 10.47 -17.77 -3.29
N ASP A 197 10.47 -16.80 -2.37
CA ASP A 197 9.22 -16.35 -1.75
C ASP A 197 8.23 -15.79 -2.77
N ALA A 198 8.71 -15.06 -3.79
CA ALA A 198 7.86 -14.64 -4.90
C ALA A 198 7.29 -15.84 -5.66
N ALA A 199 8.12 -16.83 -6.01
CA ALA A 199 7.68 -18.04 -6.71
C ALA A 199 6.56 -18.77 -5.94
N ARG A 200 6.73 -18.96 -4.63
CA ARG A 200 5.71 -19.53 -3.74
C ARG A 200 4.39 -18.75 -3.78
N ARG A 201 4.47 -17.40 -3.71
CA ARG A 201 3.27 -16.54 -3.75
C ARG A 201 2.53 -16.63 -5.08
N TYR A 202 3.24 -16.55 -6.21
CA TYR A 202 2.61 -16.71 -7.52
C TYR A 202 2.02 -18.11 -7.71
N ALA A 203 2.73 -19.16 -7.27
CA ALA A 203 2.25 -20.55 -7.33
C ALA A 203 0.99 -20.80 -6.47
N SER A 204 0.71 -19.93 -5.49
CA SER A 204 -0.49 -20.02 -4.64
C SER A 204 -1.74 -19.38 -5.23
N GLU A 205 -1.63 -18.65 -6.34
CA GLU A 205 -2.79 -18.04 -6.98
C GLU A 205 -3.69 -19.11 -7.63
N PRO A 206 -5.03 -19.02 -7.49
CA PRO A 206 -5.95 -20.05 -7.98
C PRO A 206 -5.86 -20.35 -9.49
N ASP A 207 -5.46 -19.36 -10.28
CA ASP A 207 -5.34 -19.44 -11.74
C ASP A 207 -3.88 -19.53 -12.21
N PHE A 208 -2.96 -19.90 -11.32
CA PHE A 208 -1.54 -20.02 -11.61
C PHE A 208 -1.24 -20.84 -12.87
N GLU A 209 -1.91 -21.99 -13.04
CA GLU A 209 -1.69 -22.89 -14.19
C GLU A 209 -1.97 -22.21 -15.55
N ASP A 210 -2.88 -21.22 -15.60
CA ASP A 210 -3.28 -20.55 -16.84
C ASP A 210 -2.16 -19.64 -17.39
N TRP A 211 -1.24 -19.20 -16.54
CA TRP A 211 -0.23 -18.20 -16.92
C TRP A 211 1.19 -18.50 -16.44
N ARG A 212 1.44 -19.55 -15.65
CA ARG A 212 2.77 -19.86 -15.10
C ARG A 212 3.88 -19.94 -16.15
N HIS A 213 3.57 -20.48 -17.32
CA HIS A 213 4.51 -20.60 -18.46
C HIS A 213 4.96 -19.24 -19.04
N ARG A 214 4.29 -18.15 -18.66
CA ARG A 214 4.59 -16.77 -19.07
C ARG A 214 5.27 -15.96 -17.96
N LEU A 215 5.50 -16.54 -16.78
CA LEU A 215 6.15 -15.86 -15.66
C LEU A 215 7.60 -16.31 -15.51
N ALA A 216 8.52 -15.34 -15.39
CA ALA A 216 9.91 -15.58 -14.98
C ALA A 216 10.26 -14.67 -13.80
N ILE A 217 11.02 -15.17 -12.82
CA ILE A 217 11.37 -14.44 -11.60
C ILE A 217 12.87 -14.35 -11.44
N TYR A 218 13.38 -13.12 -11.26
CA TYR A 218 14.79 -12.84 -11.04
C TYR A 218 15.05 -12.18 -9.69
N GLY A 219 16.05 -12.73 -8.98
CA GLY A 219 16.61 -12.18 -7.77
C GLY A 219 17.52 -10.99 -8.06
N ILE A 220 17.17 -9.80 -7.57
CA ILE A 220 17.98 -8.59 -7.69
C ILE A 220 17.81 -7.67 -6.48
N ASP A 221 18.92 -7.15 -5.95
CA ASP A 221 18.91 -6.02 -5.02
C ASP A 221 19.28 -4.76 -5.79
N LEU A 222 18.30 -3.85 -5.93
CA LEU A 222 18.47 -2.61 -6.69
C LEU A 222 19.44 -1.61 -6.04
N ARG A 223 19.87 -1.86 -4.79
CA ARG A 223 20.98 -1.11 -4.18
C ARG A 223 22.32 -1.43 -4.82
N HIS A 224 22.45 -2.58 -5.49
CA HIS A 224 23.71 -3.00 -6.08
C HIS A 224 23.72 -2.74 -7.60
N THR A 225 24.13 -1.54 -7.98
CA THR A 225 24.22 -1.06 -9.37
C THR A 225 24.88 -2.05 -10.34
N PRO A 226 26.02 -2.70 -10.02
CA PRO A 226 26.63 -3.69 -10.94
C PRO A 226 25.71 -4.87 -11.27
N SER A 227 24.85 -5.29 -10.33
CA SER A 227 23.88 -6.37 -10.59
C SER A 227 22.75 -5.91 -11.49
N VAL A 228 22.31 -4.66 -11.35
CA VAL A 228 21.29 -4.07 -12.22
C VAL A 228 21.80 -3.99 -13.67
N GLU A 229 23.03 -3.49 -13.86
CA GLU A 229 23.69 -3.45 -15.18
C GLU A 229 23.90 -4.85 -15.78
N THR A 230 24.27 -5.82 -14.95
CA THR A 230 24.46 -7.22 -15.39
C THR A 230 23.15 -7.88 -15.78
N LEU A 231 22.09 -7.67 -15.00
CA LEU A 231 20.74 -8.12 -15.35
C LEU A 231 20.26 -7.49 -16.66
N CYS A 232 20.49 -6.19 -16.88
CA CYS A 232 20.13 -5.56 -18.14
C CYS A 232 20.81 -6.23 -19.35
N ARG A 233 22.08 -6.59 -19.22
CA ARG A 233 22.84 -7.31 -20.26
C ARG A 233 22.34 -8.73 -20.47
N HIS A 234 22.01 -9.43 -19.39
CA HIS A 234 21.34 -10.73 -19.45
C HIS A 234 20.03 -10.66 -20.22
N LEU A 235 19.14 -9.73 -19.86
CA LEU A 235 17.85 -9.55 -20.53
C LEU A 235 18.03 -9.14 -22.01
N LEU A 236 19.03 -8.33 -22.33
CA LEU A 236 19.40 -8.05 -23.71
C LEU A 236 19.86 -9.32 -24.45
N ALA A 237 20.57 -10.25 -23.82
CA ALA A 237 21.00 -11.47 -24.49
C ALA A 237 19.83 -12.45 -24.72
N GLU A 238 18.99 -12.64 -23.72
CA GLU A 238 18.01 -13.74 -23.69
C GLU A 238 16.62 -13.35 -24.21
N GLU A 239 16.14 -12.14 -23.89
CA GLU A 239 14.78 -11.74 -24.22
C GLU A 239 14.70 -11.20 -25.64
N GLN A 240 13.71 -11.63 -26.41
CA GLN A 240 13.51 -11.14 -27.78
C GLN A 240 12.77 -9.80 -27.83
N ARG A 241 12.05 -9.45 -26.74
CA ARG A 241 11.09 -8.35 -26.72
C ARG A 241 10.92 -7.79 -25.31
N LEU A 242 10.71 -6.48 -25.22
CA LEU A 242 10.18 -5.80 -24.05
C LEU A 242 9.23 -4.69 -24.51
N ASP A 243 7.96 -4.75 -24.11
CA ASP A 243 6.95 -3.76 -24.49
C ASP A 243 6.62 -2.82 -23.31
N PHE A 244 6.64 -3.35 -22.09
CA PHE A 244 6.27 -2.61 -20.89
C PHE A 244 7.35 -2.72 -19.81
N LEU A 245 7.79 -1.58 -19.26
CA LEU A 245 8.68 -1.53 -18.12
C LEU A 245 8.02 -0.77 -16.98
N ILE A 246 7.76 -1.46 -15.86
CA ILE A 246 7.11 -0.91 -14.68
C ILE A 246 8.16 -0.83 -13.57
N ASN A 247 8.72 0.36 -13.37
CA ASN A 247 9.62 0.67 -12.26
C ASN A 247 8.77 0.92 -11.00
N ASN A 248 8.34 -0.17 -10.36
CA ASN A 248 7.48 -0.14 -9.16
C ASN A 248 8.27 -0.25 -7.84
N ALA A 249 9.42 -0.92 -7.83
CA ALA A 249 10.23 -1.07 -6.63
C ALA A 249 10.52 0.31 -5.99
N CYS A 250 10.23 0.41 -4.70
CA CYS A 250 10.36 1.65 -3.95
C CYS A 250 10.69 1.34 -2.49
N GLN A 251 11.65 2.07 -1.94
CA GLN A 251 11.88 2.15 -0.50
C GLN A 251 11.29 3.48 0.00
N THR A 252 10.22 3.37 0.79
CA THR A 252 9.61 4.49 1.53
C THR A 252 9.95 4.38 3.01
N VAL A 253 9.85 3.15 3.55
CA VAL A 253 10.34 2.80 4.88
C VAL A 253 11.48 1.80 4.76
N ARG A 254 12.62 2.12 5.37
CA ARG A 254 13.74 1.21 5.51
C ARG A 254 13.39 0.13 6.52
N ARG A 255 13.46 -1.13 6.07
CA ARG A 255 13.28 -2.31 6.92
C ARG A 255 14.65 -2.93 7.19
N PRO A 256 15.06 -3.09 8.46
CA PRO A 256 16.36 -3.64 8.80
C PRO A 256 16.43 -5.14 8.50
N ALA A 257 17.63 -5.71 8.54
CA ALA A 257 17.84 -7.12 8.21
C ALA A 257 16.96 -8.09 9.06
N GLY A 258 16.75 -7.80 10.35
CA GLY A 258 15.89 -8.63 11.22
C GLY A 258 14.47 -8.83 10.69
N PHE A 259 13.92 -7.84 9.98
CA PHE A 259 12.58 -7.91 9.41
C PHE A 259 12.42 -9.03 8.36
N TYR A 260 13.47 -9.33 7.59
CA TYR A 260 13.43 -10.32 6.51
C TYR A 260 14.07 -11.66 6.88
N GLN A 261 14.55 -11.81 8.12
CA GLN A 261 15.29 -13.00 8.58
C GLN A 261 14.53 -14.30 8.30
N HIS A 262 13.20 -14.29 8.51
CA HIS A 262 12.32 -15.44 8.29
C HIS A 262 12.26 -15.95 6.84
N LEU A 263 12.73 -15.16 5.86
CA LEU A 263 12.76 -15.56 4.45
C LEU A 263 14.07 -16.24 4.04
N LEU A 264 15.16 -16.03 4.79
CA LEU A 264 16.50 -16.33 4.31
C LEU A 264 16.78 -17.81 4.15
N ASP A 265 16.25 -18.65 5.05
CA ASP A 265 16.46 -20.09 5.00
C ASP A 265 15.89 -20.69 3.70
N ALA A 266 14.69 -20.27 3.30
CA ALA A 266 14.07 -20.69 2.04
C ALA A 266 14.84 -20.16 0.81
N GLU A 267 15.33 -18.91 0.88
CA GLU A 267 16.11 -18.30 -0.20
C GLU A 267 17.50 -18.94 -0.37
N ALA A 268 18.10 -19.43 0.72
CA ALA A 268 19.43 -20.06 0.72
C ALA A 268 19.39 -21.58 0.45
N GLY A 269 18.22 -22.22 0.57
CA GLY A 269 18.09 -23.68 0.42
C GLY A 269 18.53 -24.24 -0.94
N PRO A 270 18.68 -25.56 -1.09
CA PRO A 270 18.94 -26.19 -2.38
C PRO A 270 17.74 -26.04 -3.34
N VAL A 271 17.97 -25.65 -4.59
CA VAL A 271 16.91 -25.51 -5.62
C VAL A 271 16.11 -26.81 -5.80
N ALA A 272 16.77 -27.96 -5.66
CA ALA A 272 16.14 -29.28 -5.77
C ALA A 272 15.03 -29.53 -4.73
N GLN A 273 15.03 -28.80 -3.61
CA GLN A 273 14.01 -28.93 -2.56
C GLN A 273 12.75 -28.10 -2.84
N LEU A 274 12.80 -27.15 -3.78
CA LEU A 274 11.63 -26.37 -4.16
C LEU A 274 10.61 -27.26 -4.90
N PRO A 275 9.29 -27.04 -4.74
CA PRO A 275 8.28 -27.65 -5.58
C PRO A 275 8.54 -27.44 -7.08
N ALA A 276 8.14 -28.38 -7.93
CA ALA A 276 8.44 -28.34 -9.37
C ALA A 276 7.98 -27.04 -10.04
N ALA A 277 6.76 -26.61 -9.75
CA ALA A 277 6.20 -25.36 -10.23
C ALA A 277 7.05 -24.13 -9.83
N GLU A 278 7.49 -24.07 -8.57
CA GLU A 278 8.33 -22.95 -8.07
C GLU A 278 9.72 -22.97 -8.71
N ARG A 279 10.32 -24.16 -8.90
CA ARG A 279 11.62 -24.31 -9.58
C ARG A 279 11.59 -23.78 -11.01
N GLU A 280 10.51 -24.04 -11.74
CA GLU A 280 10.36 -23.56 -13.11
C GLU A 280 10.36 -22.02 -13.19
N LEU A 281 9.68 -21.34 -12.25
CA LEU A 281 9.62 -19.88 -12.22
C LEU A 281 10.97 -19.19 -11.98
N VAL A 282 11.87 -19.86 -11.22
CA VAL A 282 13.21 -19.34 -10.90
C VAL A 282 14.31 -19.97 -11.74
N ALA A 283 13.98 -20.86 -12.68
CA ALA A 283 14.97 -21.62 -13.45
C ALA A 283 15.94 -20.70 -14.22
N ASP A 284 15.40 -19.68 -14.88
CA ASP A 284 16.21 -18.71 -15.62
C ASP A 284 17.17 -17.94 -14.71
N TYR A 285 16.72 -17.61 -13.50
CA TYR A 285 17.52 -16.92 -12.49
C TYR A 285 18.62 -17.83 -11.92
N GLU A 286 18.30 -19.08 -11.60
CA GLU A 286 19.28 -20.06 -11.12
C GLU A 286 20.34 -20.35 -12.21
N ALA A 287 19.94 -20.42 -13.49
CA ALA A 287 20.88 -20.52 -14.61
C ALA A 287 21.72 -19.24 -14.80
N PHE A 288 21.13 -18.05 -14.62
CA PHE A 288 21.84 -16.77 -14.67
C PHE A 288 22.97 -16.71 -13.63
N ARG A 289 22.68 -17.12 -12.38
CA ARG A 289 23.66 -17.09 -11.29
C ARG A 289 24.65 -18.26 -11.26
N GLY A 290 24.28 -19.42 -11.82
CA GLY A 290 25.07 -20.65 -11.76
C GLY A 290 26.12 -20.84 -12.87
N GLY A 291 26.34 -19.89 -13.77
CA GLY A 291 27.36 -20.05 -14.81
C GLY A 291 27.47 -18.93 -15.87
N ARG A 292 26.39 -18.17 -16.13
CA ARG A 292 26.41 -17.11 -17.17
C ARG A 292 26.98 -15.77 -16.71
N LEU A 293 27.17 -15.58 -15.41
CA LEU A 293 27.69 -14.33 -14.86
C LEU A 293 29.02 -13.90 -15.50
N ARG A 294 29.94 -14.86 -15.70
CA ARG A 294 31.29 -14.60 -16.22
C ARG A 294 31.29 -14.15 -17.67
N GLU A 295 30.46 -14.78 -18.52
CA GLU A 295 30.26 -14.42 -19.92
C GLU A 295 29.62 -13.02 -20.07
N LEU A 296 28.75 -12.69 -19.12
CA LEU A 296 28.03 -11.44 -19.09
C LEU A 296 28.81 -10.27 -18.49
N LEU A 297 30.01 -10.41 -17.91
CA LEU A 297 30.82 -9.27 -17.45
C LEU A 297 31.38 -8.44 -18.64
N PRO A 298 31.60 -7.12 -18.53
CA PRO A 298 32.11 -6.28 -19.62
C PRO A 298 33.51 -6.73 -20.09
N ASP A 299 33.84 -6.48 -21.36
CA ASP A 299 35.21 -6.64 -21.89
C ASP A 299 35.86 -5.27 -22.12
N ASP A 300 35.78 -4.39 -21.12
CA ASP A 300 36.19 -2.99 -21.21
C ASP A 300 37.65 -2.74 -20.76
N GLY A 301 38.44 -3.80 -20.61
CA GLY A 301 39.90 -3.72 -20.53
C GLY A 301 40.51 -3.18 -19.24
N SER A 302 39.74 -2.65 -18.27
CA SER A 302 40.33 -2.19 -16.99
C SER A 302 39.51 -2.45 -15.72
N GLU A 303 38.18 -2.32 -15.71
CA GLU A 303 37.40 -2.39 -14.45
C GLU A 303 36.90 -3.79 -14.09
N THR A 304 36.63 -4.63 -15.10
CA THR A 304 36.02 -5.95 -14.88
C THR A 304 36.92 -7.14 -15.26
N ALA A 305 38.12 -6.85 -15.76
CA ALA A 305 39.14 -7.84 -16.09
C ALA A 305 39.55 -8.69 -14.88
N ALA A 306 39.66 -8.09 -13.69
CA ALA A 306 39.97 -8.80 -12.45
C ALA A 306 38.84 -9.76 -12.02
N LEU A 307 37.58 -9.36 -12.15
CA LEU A 307 36.41 -10.20 -11.88
C LEU A 307 36.28 -11.34 -12.90
N ARG A 308 36.57 -11.07 -14.19
CA ARG A 308 36.61 -12.07 -15.25
C ARG A 308 37.76 -13.06 -15.11
N ALA A 309 38.89 -12.65 -14.54
CA ALA A 309 40.05 -13.49 -14.27
C ALA A 309 39.91 -14.29 -12.95
N ALA A 310 38.97 -13.91 -12.07
CA ALA A 310 38.79 -14.55 -10.78
C ALA A 310 38.38 -16.04 -10.91
N PRO A 311 38.80 -16.91 -9.97
CA PRO A 311 38.28 -18.27 -9.87
C PRO A 311 36.75 -18.28 -9.74
N SER A 312 36.06 -19.30 -10.27
CA SER A 312 34.59 -19.39 -10.15
C SER A 312 34.12 -19.32 -8.70
N SER A 313 34.89 -19.88 -7.76
CA SER A 313 34.63 -19.77 -6.32
C SER A 313 34.62 -18.34 -5.78
N VAL A 314 35.37 -17.41 -6.39
CA VAL A 314 35.41 -15.99 -6.00
C VAL A 314 34.26 -15.20 -6.64
N LEU A 315 33.86 -15.54 -7.87
CA LEU A 315 32.66 -15.00 -8.53
C LEU A 315 31.38 -15.48 -7.83
N GLU A 316 31.33 -16.74 -7.40
CA GLU A 316 30.24 -17.31 -6.60
C GLU A 316 30.16 -16.67 -5.21
N GLN A 317 31.31 -16.26 -4.64
CA GLN A 317 31.40 -15.51 -3.38
C GLN A 317 31.22 -13.99 -3.55
N ALA A 318 31.16 -13.47 -4.78
CA ALA A 318 30.79 -12.08 -5.05
C ALA A 318 29.29 -11.90 -4.81
N THR A 319 28.92 -11.91 -3.53
CA THR A 319 27.56 -11.84 -2.97
C THR A 319 26.67 -10.78 -3.64
N GLY A 320 27.26 -9.71 -4.16
CA GLY A 320 26.61 -8.66 -4.92
C GLY A 320 25.86 -9.14 -6.16
N LEU A 321 26.47 -10.02 -6.97
CA LEU A 321 26.00 -10.30 -8.34
C LEU A 321 24.93 -11.39 -8.43
N VAL A 322 24.84 -12.28 -7.44
CA VAL A 322 24.09 -13.54 -7.58
C VAL A 322 23.26 -13.97 -6.37
N HIS A 323 23.38 -13.33 -5.21
CA HIS A 323 22.62 -13.67 -4.00
C HIS A 323 21.84 -12.46 -3.46
N ALA A 324 20.83 -11.99 -4.21
CA ALA A 324 20.08 -10.77 -3.88
C ALA A 324 19.48 -10.78 -2.46
N ALA A 325 18.93 -11.92 -2.02
CA ALA A 325 18.39 -12.06 -0.67
C ALA A 325 19.47 -11.84 0.39
N ALA A 326 20.59 -12.58 0.31
CA ALA A 326 21.68 -12.47 1.28
C ALA A 326 22.37 -11.10 1.26
N LEU A 327 22.64 -10.55 0.06
CA LEU A 327 23.17 -9.20 -0.09
C LEU A 327 22.29 -8.19 0.62
N SER A 328 20.97 -8.42 0.59
CA SER A 328 20.05 -7.47 1.15
C SER A 328 20.08 -7.36 2.67
N GLN A 329 20.73 -8.33 3.33
CA GLN A 329 20.82 -8.48 4.78
C GLN A 329 22.18 -8.11 5.35
N LEU A 330 23.11 -7.59 4.52
CA LEU A 330 24.38 -7.09 5.01
C LEU A 330 24.13 -5.98 6.05
N PRO A 331 24.74 -6.05 7.24
CA PRO A 331 24.57 -5.02 8.25
C PRO A 331 25.31 -3.75 7.83
N LEU A 332 24.57 -2.67 7.55
CA LEU A 332 25.13 -1.38 7.15
C LEU A 332 24.92 -0.31 8.23
N THR A 333 23.99 -0.54 9.15
CA THR A 333 23.63 0.33 10.26
C THR A 333 23.45 -0.49 11.54
N GLU A 334 23.44 0.16 12.70
CA GLU A 334 23.18 -0.50 13.99
C GLU A 334 21.79 -1.17 14.01
N GLU A 335 20.78 -0.56 13.38
CA GLU A 335 19.44 -1.16 13.25
C GLU A 335 19.46 -2.50 12.50
N ASP A 336 20.45 -2.73 11.62
CA ASP A 336 20.54 -4.00 10.89
C ASP A 336 21.06 -5.15 11.77
N LEU A 337 21.58 -4.86 12.97
CA LEU A 337 21.92 -5.86 13.98
C LEU A 337 20.71 -6.21 14.85
N GLU A 338 19.63 -5.44 14.77
CA GLU A 338 18.41 -5.65 15.57
C GLU A 338 17.76 -6.98 15.18
N ARG A 339 17.54 -7.83 16.19
CA ARG A 339 16.88 -9.14 16.07
C ARG A 339 15.86 -9.35 17.18
N ASP A 340 15.52 -8.31 17.94
CA ASP A 340 14.59 -8.41 19.06
C ASP A 340 13.19 -8.89 18.60
N PRO A 341 12.73 -10.06 19.08
CA PRO A 341 11.38 -10.56 18.82
C PRO A 341 10.27 -9.65 19.36
N SER A 342 10.58 -8.72 20.27
CA SER A 342 9.60 -7.71 20.73
C SER A 342 9.22 -6.72 19.61
N VAL A 343 10.16 -6.48 18.68
CA VAL A 343 10.01 -5.56 17.55
C VAL A 343 9.61 -6.30 16.28
N PHE A 344 10.21 -7.47 16.06
CA PHE A 344 9.91 -8.37 14.94
C PHE A 344 9.46 -9.76 15.46
N PRO A 345 8.20 -9.89 15.91
CA PRO A 345 7.73 -11.13 16.52
C PRO A 345 7.72 -12.31 15.55
N ASP A 346 8.37 -13.40 15.95
CA ASP A 346 8.47 -14.63 15.15
C ASP A 346 7.10 -15.17 14.75
N GLY A 347 6.95 -15.51 13.46
CA GLY A 347 5.73 -16.10 12.91
C GLY A 347 4.51 -15.18 12.84
N ARG A 348 4.60 -13.92 13.30
CA ARG A 348 3.53 -12.92 13.12
C ARG A 348 3.69 -12.18 11.80
N LEU A 349 2.75 -12.44 10.90
CA LEU A 349 2.65 -11.76 9.62
C LEU A 349 1.43 -10.83 9.55
N ASP A 350 1.51 -9.80 8.71
CA ASP A 350 0.39 -8.93 8.35
C ASP A 350 -0.49 -9.55 7.23
N ALA A 351 -1.53 -8.84 6.81
CA ALA A 351 -2.45 -9.31 5.77
C ALA A 351 -1.78 -9.52 4.40
N ASP A 352 -0.62 -8.89 4.14
CA ASP A 352 0.19 -9.09 2.93
C ASP A 352 1.21 -10.24 3.11
N LEU A 353 1.12 -10.98 4.21
CA LEU A 353 2.06 -12.03 4.64
C LEU A 353 3.50 -11.49 4.78
N GLN A 354 3.66 -10.28 5.30
CA GLN A 354 4.95 -9.70 5.67
C GLN A 354 5.14 -9.75 7.19
N GLN A 355 6.39 -9.82 7.64
CA GLN A 355 6.73 -9.65 9.05
C GLN A 355 6.06 -8.39 9.61
N VAL A 356 5.46 -8.50 10.80
CA VAL A 356 4.97 -7.32 11.51
C VAL A 356 6.17 -6.52 12.05
N ASP A 357 6.16 -5.21 11.80
CA ASP A 357 7.14 -4.25 12.33
C ASP A 357 6.51 -3.43 13.47
N LEU A 358 6.96 -3.67 14.70
CA LEU A 358 6.46 -3.01 15.91
C LEU A 358 7.36 -1.87 16.40
N ARG A 359 8.34 -1.42 15.61
CA ARG A 359 9.16 -0.25 15.97
C ARG A 359 8.26 0.96 16.22
N ASP A 360 8.59 1.71 17.26
CA ASP A 360 7.90 2.94 17.64
C ASP A 360 8.16 4.10 16.66
N LYS A 361 9.28 4.03 15.94
CA LYS A 361 9.72 5.00 14.95
C LYS A 361 10.29 4.30 13.71
N ASN A 362 10.03 4.89 12.54
CA ASN A 362 10.54 4.40 11.25
C ASN A 362 10.84 5.58 10.31
N SER A 363 11.38 5.30 9.13
CA SER A 363 11.78 6.27 8.10
C SER A 363 10.72 7.32 7.75
N TRP A 364 9.44 6.95 7.81
CA TRP A 364 8.32 7.80 7.44
C TRP A 364 8.24 9.06 8.33
N ARG A 365 8.74 8.95 9.57
CA ARG A 365 8.71 10.02 10.58
C ARG A 365 10.05 10.71 10.81
N LEU A 366 11.11 10.32 10.12
CA LEU A 366 12.43 10.93 10.29
C LEU A 366 12.45 12.35 9.71
N SER A 367 12.93 13.31 10.49
CA SER A 367 13.33 14.63 10.01
C SER A 367 14.69 14.57 9.31
N LEU A 368 15.07 15.64 8.61
CA LEU A 368 16.31 15.69 7.83
C LEU A 368 17.56 15.29 8.63
N ALA A 369 17.70 15.76 9.86
CA ALA A 369 18.87 15.47 10.71
C ALA A 369 18.90 14.03 11.24
N GLU A 370 17.78 13.31 11.16
CA GLU A 370 17.63 11.96 11.69
C GLU A 370 17.82 10.89 10.60
N VAL A 371 17.84 11.27 9.31
CA VAL A 371 18.01 10.32 8.20
C VAL A 371 19.47 9.87 8.11
N PRO A 372 19.76 8.56 8.26
CA PRO A 372 21.12 8.06 8.08
C PRO A 372 21.60 8.26 6.64
N ALA A 373 22.90 8.54 6.47
CA ALA A 373 23.50 8.67 5.14
C ALA A 373 23.37 7.39 4.30
N VAL A 374 23.47 6.23 4.94
CA VAL A 374 23.25 4.91 4.30
C VAL A 374 21.83 4.84 3.73
N GLU A 375 20.81 5.15 4.54
CA GLU A 375 19.42 5.11 4.09
C GLU A 375 19.13 6.09 2.95
N LEU A 376 19.68 7.31 3.02
CA LEU A 376 19.60 8.27 1.92
C LEU A 376 20.12 7.65 0.61
N LEU A 377 21.31 7.04 0.64
CA LEU A 377 21.90 6.42 -0.55
C LEU A 377 21.06 5.24 -1.04
N GLU A 378 20.59 4.37 -0.14
CA GLU A 378 19.74 3.23 -0.50
C GLU A 378 18.45 3.68 -1.19
N VAL A 379 17.78 4.69 -0.64
CA VAL A 379 16.53 5.22 -1.22
C VAL A 379 16.79 5.82 -2.59
N HIS A 380 17.87 6.57 -2.79
CA HIS A 380 18.23 7.08 -4.11
C HIS A 380 18.60 5.97 -5.10
N LEU A 381 19.33 4.95 -4.65
CA LEU A 381 19.70 3.81 -5.47
C LEU A 381 18.46 3.07 -5.96
N VAL A 382 17.52 2.75 -5.07
CA VAL A 382 16.30 2.00 -5.40
C VAL A 382 15.31 2.86 -6.18
N ASN A 383 15.02 4.08 -5.73
CA ASN A 383 13.88 4.85 -6.23
C ASN A 383 14.21 5.70 -7.47
N ALA A 384 15.49 5.96 -7.76
CA ALA A 384 15.88 6.85 -8.87
C ALA A 384 17.00 6.28 -9.75
N VAL A 385 18.10 5.78 -9.17
CA VAL A 385 19.25 5.28 -9.95
C VAL A 385 18.93 3.98 -10.68
N ALA A 386 18.30 3.01 -10.01
CA ALA A 386 17.90 1.76 -10.65
C ALA A 386 16.89 1.98 -11.79
N PRO A 387 15.81 2.77 -11.63
CA PRO A 387 14.95 3.16 -12.76
C PRO A 387 15.70 3.85 -13.90
N PHE A 388 16.67 4.73 -13.60
CA PHE A 388 17.51 5.35 -14.63
C PHE A 388 18.28 4.30 -15.43
N ILE A 389 18.95 3.36 -14.77
CA ILE A 389 19.74 2.30 -15.41
C ILE A 389 18.82 1.40 -16.25
N LEU A 390 17.71 0.93 -15.68
CA LEU A 390 16.76 0.05 -16.37
C LEU A 390 16.21 0.72 -17.63
N ASN A 391 15.76 1.97 -17.52
CA ASN A 391 15.23 2.72 -18.66
C ASN A 391 16.30 2.87 -19.76
N ALA A 392 17.50 3.32 -19.39
CA ALA A 392 18.59 3.58 -20.33
C ALA A 392 19.11 2.30 -21.02
N ARG A 393 19.32 1.22 -20.25
CA ARG A 393 19.94 -0.01 -20.74
C ARG A 393 18.98 -0.93 -21.46
N LEU A 394 17.69 -0.89 -21.13
CA LEU A 394 16.68 -1.73 -21.78
C LEU A 394 15.99 -1.06 -22.96
N LYS A 395 16.23 0.24 -23.22
CA LYS A 395 15.74 0.92 -24.44
C LYS A 395 16.07 0.12 -25.73
N PRO A 396 17.29 -0.40 -25.95
CA PRO A 396 17.58 -1.22 -27.14
C PRO A 396 16.69 -2.46 -27.26
N LEU A 397 16.42 -3.15 -26.14
CA LEU A 397 15.50 -4.31 -26.10
C LEU A 397 14.08 -3.88 -26.47
N MET A 398 13.62 -2.74 -25.94
CA MET A 398 12.32 -2.19 -26.27
C MET A 398 12.20 -1.81 -27.74
N THR A 399 13.29 -1.40 -28.40
CA THR A 399 13.26 -1.02 -29.81
C THR A 399 13.45 -2.18 -30.79
N ARG A 400 13.74 -3.40 -30.32
CA ARG A 400 13.97 -4.57 -31.21
C ARG A 400 12.81 -4.86 -32.13
N ILE A 401 11.59 -4.78 -31.57
CA ILE A 401 10.37 -4.98 -32.34
C ILE A 401 9.70 -3.62 -32.55
N PRO A 402 9.69 -3.09 -33.79
CA PRO A 402 9.08 -1.80 -34.09
C PRO A 402 7.59 -1.81 -33.72
N SER A 403 7.20 -0.95 -32.78
CA SER A 403 5.80 -0.62 -32.50
C SER A 403 5.72 0.75 -31.83
N ARG A 404 4.52 1.34 -31.76
CA ARG A 404 4.29 2.67 -31.19
C ARG A 404 3.33 2.66 -30.00
N ASP A 405 3.34 1.56 -29.26
CA ASP A 405 2.42 1.29 -28.15
C ASP A 405 3.13 0.74 -26.91
N LYS A 406 4.45 0.99 -26.81
CA LYS A 406 5.29 0.57 -25.68
C LYS A 406 5.22 1.61 -24.58
N HIS A 407 5.44 1.18 -23.34
CA HIS A 407 5.30 2.06 -22.17
C HIS A 407 6.39 1.84 -21.13
N ILE A 408 6.82 2.93 -20.53
CA ILE A 408 7.61 2.93 -19.29
C ILE A 408 6.76 3.64 -18.22
N VAL A 409 6.48 2.94 -17.13
CA VAL A 409 5.78 3.48 -15.98
C VAL A 409 6.76 3.61 -14.82
N ASN A 410 7.08 4.84 -14.46
CA ASN A 410 7.83 5.16 -13.26
C ASN A 410 6.84 5.38 -12.12
N VAL A 411 6.72 4.40 -11.20
CA VAL A 411 5.76 4.51 -10.10
C VAL A 411 6.24 5.55 -9.10
N SER A 412 5.52 6.66 -9.06
CA SER A 412 5.82 7.82 -8.26
C SER A 412 4.70 8.06 -7.24
N ALA A 413 4.74 9.19 -6.55
CA ALA A 413 3.74 9.57 -5.58
C ALA A 413 3.76 11.09 -5.35
N MET A 414 2.79 11.60 -4.61
CA MET A 414 2.69 13.02 -4.20
C MET A 414 3.94 13.56 -3.48
N GLU A 415 4.75 12.68 -2.89
CA GLU A 415 6.05 12.95 -2.28
C GLU A 415 7.02 13.62 -3.28
N GLY A 416 6.95 13.24 -4.55
CA GLY A 416 7.77 13.79 -5.63
C GLY A 416 7.28 15.12 -6.20
N GLN A 417 6.08 15.57 -5.84
CA GLN A 417 5.46 16.77 -6.40
C GLN A 417 6.08 18.05 -5.84
N PHE A 418 6.52 19.02 -6.65
CA PHE A 418 7.12 20.24 -6.10
C PHE A 418 6.09 21.21 -5.52
N TYR A 419 5.00 21.46 -6.25
CA TYR A 419 4.05 22.55 -5.94
C TYR A 419 2.84 22.12 -5.10
N ARG A 420 3.04 21.15 -4.20
CA ARG A 420 1.99 20.67 -3.31
C ARG A 420 1.74 21.69 -2.19
N ALA A 421 0.47 22.07 -1.98
CA ALA A 421 0.08 23.07 -0.96
C ALA A 421 0.51 22.70 0.47
N PHE A 422 0.56 21.40 0.79
CA PHE A 422 1.00 20.90 2.08
C PHE A 422 1.98 19.74 1.90
N LYS A 423 3.14 19.86 2.53
CA LYS A 423 4.13 18.79 2.71
C LYS A 423 4.58 18.75 4.16
N THR A 424 4.85 17.54 4.65
CA THR A 424 5.47 17.35 5.97
C THR A 424 6.97 17.63 5.90
N ASP A 425 7.58 17.95 7.05
CA ASP A 425 9.02 18.05 7.25
C ASP A 425 9.73 16.68 7.41
N LYS A 426 8.98 15.58 7.27
CA LYS A 426 9.44 14.20 7.46
C LYS A 426 9.76 13.50 6.15
N HIS A 427 10.51 12.39 6.25
CA HIS A 427 10.98 11.51 5.15
C HIS A 427 11.56 12.25 3.93
N PRO A 428 12.40 13.28 4.11
CA PRO A 428 12.83 14.14 3.00
C PRO A 428 13.62 13.39 1.91
N HIS A 429 14.35 12.33 2.28
CA HIS A 429 15.10 11.49 1.34
C HIS A 429 14.18 10.78 0.31
N THR A 430 12.99 10.33 0.74
CA THR A 430 12.00 9.73 -0.17
C THR A 430 11.39 10.79 -1.09
N ASN A 431 11.07 11.98 -0.56
CA ASN A 431 10.61 13.12 -1.36
C ASN A 431 11.62 13.49 -2.45
N MET A 432 12.91 13.59 -2.09
CA MET A 432 14.00 13.89 -3.01
C MET A 432 14.11 12.83 -4.12
N ALA A 433 14.09 11.55 -3.76
CA ALA A 433 14.23 10.48 -4.75
C ALA A 433 13.02 10.38 -5.69
N LYS A 434 11.79 10.59 -5.20
CA LYS A 434 10.58 10.65 -6.04
C LYS A 434 10.57 11.87 -6.96
N ALA A 435 11.05 13.03 -6.48
CA ALA A 435 11.22 14.21 -7.32
C ALA A 435 12.27 13.98 -8.43
N ALA A 436 13.37 13.28 -8.11
CA ALA A 436 14.37 12.89 -9.12
C ALA A 436 13.79 11.94 -10.17
N LEU A 437 12.96 10.97 -9.77
CA LEU A 437 12.26 10.06 -10.68
C LEU A 437 11.24 10.79 -11.58
N ASN A 438 10.51 11.77 -11.02
CA ASN A 438 9.62 12.65 -11.80
C ASN A 438 10.42 13.45 -12.83
N MET A 439 11.55 14.03 -12.43
CA MET A 439 12.42 14.77 -13.34
C MET A 439 12.98 13.88 -14.46
N LEU A 440 13.42 12.66 -14.14
CA LEU A 440 13.83 11.66 -15.14
C LEU A 440 12.74 11.45 -16.20
N THR A 441 11.51 11.25 -15.75
CA THR A 441 10.35 11.08 -16.65
C THR A 441 10.16 12.31 -17.53
N ARG A 442 10.08 13.49 -16.93
CA ARG A 442 9.84 14.76 -17.63
C ARG A 442 10.91 15.07 -18.67
N THR A 443 12.18 14.77 -18.37
CA THR A 443 13.31 15.01 -19.27
C THR A 443 13.38 13.98 -20.39
N SER A 444 13.27 12.69 -20.08
CA SER A 444 13.57 11.61 -21.03
C SER A 444 12.40 11.21 -21.92
N ALA A 445 11.15 11.48 -21.54
CA ALA A 445 9.98 11.04 -22.30
C ALA A 445 9.97 11.54 -23.77
N LEU A 446 10.44 12.77 -24.01
CA LEU A 446 10.52 13.36 -25.36
C LEU A 446 11.46 12.59 -26.29
N ASP A 447 12.55 12.02 -25.76
CA ASP A 447 13.44 11.17 -26.54
C ASP A 447 12.80 9.80 -26.81
N TYR A 448 12.17 9.20 -25.79
CA TYR A 448 11.64 7.84 -25.87
C TYR A 448 10.41 7.72 -26.79
N VAL A 449 9.55 8.75 -26.83
CA VAL A 449 8.36 8.74 -27.69
C VAL A 449 8.70 8.71 -29.18
N LYS A 450 9.90 9.17 -29.57
CA LYS A 450 10.38 9.07 -30.96
C LYS A 450 10.49 7.61 -31.41
N SER A 451 10.84 6.73 -30.48
CA SER A 451 10.92 5.27 -30.67
C SER A 451 9.61 4.54 -30.34
N GLY A 452 8.50 5.26 -30.12
CA GLY A 452 7.20 4.65 -29.80
C GLY A 452 7.07 4.19 -28.35
N ILE A 453 7.93 4.69 -27.45
CA ILE A 453 7.94 4.34 -26.02
C ILE A 453 7.40 5.52 -25.20
N HIS A 454 6.27 5.29 -24.54
CA HIS A 454 5.52 6.28 -23.79
C HIS A 454 5.90 6.21 -22.31
N MET A 455 6.70 7.17 -21.85
CA MET A 455 7.22 7.20 -20.48
C MET A 455 6.38 8.14 -19.60
N ASN A 456 5.82 7.66 -18.50
CA ASN A 456 5.04 8.48 -17.55
C ASN A 456 5.42 8.19 -16.10
N ALA A 457 5.21 9.18 -15.24
CA ALA A 457 5.27 9.05 -13.79
C ALA A 457 3.84 8.88 -13.27
N VAL A 458 3.58 7.90 -12.42
CA VAL A 458 2.20 7.57 -12.00
C VAL A 458 2.09 7.45 -10.49
N ASP A 459 1.19 8.23 -9.90
CA ASP A 459 0.80 8.18 -8.49
C ASP A 459 -0.18 7.03 -8.23
N THR A 460 0.15 6.19 -7.25
CA THR A 460 -0.66 5.03 -6.87
C THR A 460 -1.92 5.39 -6.09
N GLY A 461 -2.07 6.65 -5.67
CA GLY A 461 -2.99 7.03 -4.60
C GLY A 461 -2.55 6.50 -3.23
N TRP A 462 -3.34 6.82 -2.21
CA TRP A 462 -3.04 6.46 -0.83
C TRP A 462 -3.59 5.07 -0.50
N VAL A 463 -2.70 4.07 -0.53
CA VAL A 463 -3.07 2.65 -0.35
C VAL A 463 -2.67 2.06 1.01
N THR A 464 -1.59 2.56 1.61
CA THR A 464 -1.00 2.07 2.87
C THR A 464 -0.76 3.22 3.86
N ASP A 465 -0.89 2.95 5.16
CA ASP A 465 -0.41 3.86 6.21
C ASP A 465 0.99 3.40 6.61
N GLU A 466 2.01 4.20 6.31
CA GLU A 466 3.42 3.88 6.58
C GLU A 466 3.86 4.29 7.99
N ASP A 467 2.95 4.87 8.79
CA ASP A 467 3.22 5.17 10.18
C ASP A 467 3.49 3.91 11.02
N PRO A 468 4.29 4.02 12.10
CA PRO A 468 4.45 2.98 13.11
C PRO A 468 3.12 2.37 13.56
N ALA A 469 3.09 1.06 13.80
CA ALA A 469 1.86 0.29 14.03
C ALA A 469 0.97 0.88 15.14
N ALA A 470 1.57 1.28 16.27
CA ALA A 470 0.85 1.88 17.38
C ALA A 470 0.19 3.23 17.01
N ILE A 471 0.82 4.00 16.12
CA ILE A 471 0.30 5.30 15.68
C ILE A 471 -0.80 5.09 14.65
N ALA A 472 -0.62 4.14 13.72
CA ALA A 472 -1.66 3.74 12.78
C ALA A 472 -2.92 3.23 13.52
N GLU A 473 -2.76 2.44 14.59
CA GLU A 473 -3.89 2.01 15.43
C GLU A 473 -4.56 3.18 16.12
N ARG A 474 -3.80 4.07 16.77
CA ARG A 474 -4.36 5.25 17.41
C ARG A 474 -5.15 6.13 16.42
N LYS A 475 -4.66 6.30 15.18
CA LYS A 475 -5.42 7.00 14.14
C LYS A 475 -6.73 6.28 13.76
N ARG A 476 -6.74 4.95 13.73
CA ARG A 476 -7.97 4.18 13.50
C ARG A 476 -8.95 4.40 14.66
N GLU A 477 -8.50 4.29 15.91
CA GLU A 477 -9.37 4.45 17.08
C GLU A 477 -9.91 5.88 17.23
N GLU A 478 -9.02 6.89 17.13
CA GLU A 478 -9.35 8.28 17.42
C GLU A 478 -9.97 9.00 16.21
N HIS A 479 -9.46 8.73 15.01
CA HIS A 479 -9.84 9.43 13.79
C HIS A 479 -10.65 8.56 12.82
N ARG A 480 -10.72 7.23 13.05
CA ARG A 480 -11.37 6.26 12.14
C ARG A 480 -10.82 6.36 10.74
N PHE A 481 -9.51 6.59 10.69
CA PHE A 481 -8.76 6.75 9.48
C PHE A 481 -8.31 5.38 8.96
N HIS A 482 -8.53 5.14 7.68
CA HIS A 482 -7.83 4.13 6.92
C HIS A 482 -7.53 4.69 5.52
N PRO A 483 -6.53 4.15 4.79
CA PRO A 483 -6.28 4.57 3.43
C PRO A 483 -7.52 4.36 2.54
N PRO A 484 -7.85 5.33 1.67
CA PRO A 484 -9.07 5.33 0.86
C PRO A 484 -9.07 4.30 -0.29
N LEU A 485 -7.90 3.78 -0.64
CA LEU A 485 -7.67 2.84 -1.74
C LEU A 485 -6.91 1.62 -1.22
N ASP A 486 -6.89 0.53 -1.98
CA ASP A 486 -6.07 -0.65 -1.69
C ASP A 486 -4.98 -0.90 -2.76
N ILE A 487 -4.19 -1.96 -2.57
CA ILE A 487 -3.07 -2.30 -3.46
C ILE A 487 -3.51 -2.67 -4.89
N VAL A 488 -4.77 -3.08 -5.09
CA VAL A 488 -5.31 -3.41 -6.42
C VAL A 488 -5.69 -2.13 -7.15
N ASP A 489 -6.22 -1.13 -6.44
CA ASP A 489 -6.43 0.20 -6.98
C ASP A 489 -5.09 0.84 -7.37
N GLY A 490 -4.07 0.69 -6.53
CA GLY A 490 -2.70 1.12 -6.83
C GLY A 490 -2.15 0.46 -8.10
N ALA A 491 -2.33 -0.85 -8.24
CA ALA A 491 -1.92 -1.59 -9.45
C ALA A 491 -2.70 -1.15 -10.70
N ALA A 492 -4.01 -0.91 -10.57
CA ALA A 492 -4.86 -0.43 -11.65
C ALA A 492 -4.40 0.96 -12.15
N ARG A 493 -4.01 1.85 -11.23
CA ARG A 493 -3.50 3.18 -11.58
C ARG A 493 -2.19 3.13 -12.37
N ILE A 494 -1.22 2.34 -11.91
CA ILE A 494 0.08 2.26 -12.61
C ILE A 494 -0.01 1.53 -13.95
N LEU A 495 -1.00 0.66 -14.16
CA LEU A 495 -1.23 0.00 -15.44
C LEU A 495 -2.19 0.75 -16.37
N ASP A 496 -2.91 1.76 -15.87
CA ASP A 496 -3.87 2.52 -16.67
C ASP A 496 -3.26 3.12 -17.94
N PRO A 497 -2.06 3.73 -17.95
CA PRO A 497 -1.48 4.27 -19.19
C PRO A 497 -1.31 3.20 -20.28
N ILE A 498 -0.99 1.97 -19.89
CA ILE A 498 -0.84 0.83 -20.80
C ILE A 498 -2.20 0.39 -21.32
N PHE A 499 -3.12 0.04 -20.41
CA PHE A 499 -4.43 -0.48 -20.81
C PHE A 499 -5.30 0.56 -21.50
N HIS A 500 -5.29 1.81 -21.04
CA HIS A 500 -5.98 2.90 -21.70
C HIS A 500 -5.43 3.09 -23.12
N GLY A 501 -4.11 3.24 -23.27
CA GLY A 501 -3.51 3.45 -24.59
C GLY A 501 -3.81 2.32 -25.57
N LEU A 502 -3.79 1.06 -25.12
CA LEU A 502 -4.14 -0.07 -25.99
C LEU A 502 -5.63 -0.15 -26.33
N ASN A 503 -6.52 0.23 -25.41
CA ASN A 503 -7.96 0.19 -25.64
C ASN A 503 -8.48 1.37 -26.48
N THR A 504 -7.82 2.53 -26.41
CA THR A 504 -8.28 3.77 -27.09
C THR A 504 -7.40 4.16 -28.28
N GLY A 505 -6.16 3.67 -28.35
CA GLY A 505 -5.14 4.17 -29.27
C GLY A 505 -4.47 5.47 -28.81
N GLU A 506 -4.87 6.03 -27.66
CA GLU A 506 -4.33 7.28 -27.11
C GLU A 506 -3.25 7.01 -26.06
N HIS A 507 -1.99 7.18 -26.45
CA HIS A 507 -0.84 6.90 -25.59
C HIS A 507 -0.29 8.18 -24.95
N ALA A 508 -0.64 8.43 -23.69
CA ALA A 508 -0.08 9.51 -22.89
C ALA A 508 1.44 9.34 -22.70
N TRP A 509 2.22 10.42 -22.70
CA TRP A 509 3.67 10.39 -22.45
C TRP A 509 4.15 11.71 -21.86
N GLY A 510 5.20 11.64 -21.04
CA GLY A 510 5.83 12.83 -20.44
C GLY A 510 4.93 13.53 -19.43
N LEU A 511 4.05 12.79 -18.75
CA LEU A 511 3.09 13.32 -17.77
C LEU A 511 3.33 12.73 -16.38
N PHE A 512 2.91 13.48 -15.36
CA PHE A 512 2.61 12.96 -14.04
C PHE A 512 1.11 12.68 -13.95
N LEU A 513 0.76 11.43 -13.72
CA LEU A 513 -0.62 10.97 -13.71
C LEU A 513 -1.06 10.64 -12.29
N LYS A 514 -2.20 11.20 -11.88
CA LYS A 514 -2.84 10.96 -10.59
C LYS A 514 -4.33 10.86 -10.76
N ASP A 515 -4.96 9.90 -10.09
CA ASP A 515 -6.41 9.64 -10.19
C ASP A 515 -6.90 9.47 -11.64
N TYR A 516 -6.09 8.81 -12.48
CA TYR A 516 -6.35 8.60 -13.91
C TYR A 516 -6.47 9.92 -14.71
N ALA A 517 -5.82 10.98 -14.26
CA ALA A 517 -5.78 12.29 -14.89
C ALA A 517 -4.38 12.90 -14.81
N VAL A 518 -4.13 13.93 -15.63
CA VAL A 518 -2.88 14.70 -15.56
C VAL A 518 -2.86 15.54 -14.29
N ALA A 519 -1.72 15.57 -13.62
CA ALA A 519 -1.47 16.38 -12.43
C ALA A 519 -0.17 17.19 -12.57
N ASP A 520 -0.04 18.22 -11.74
CA ASP A 520 1.16 19.06 -11.69
C ASP A 520 2.36 18.27 -11.15
N TRP A 521 3.55 18.58 -11.67
CA TRP A 521 4.81 17.90 -11.40
C TRP A 521 5.34 17.99 -9.96
#